data_AF-X6P4X9-F1
#
_entry.id   AF-X6P4X9-F1
#
_cell.length_a   1.000
_cell.length_b   1.000
_cell.length_c   1.000
_cell.angle_alpha   90.00
_cell.angle_beta   90.00
_cell.angle_gamma   90.00
#
_symmetry.space_group_name_H-M   'P 1'
#
loop_
_entity.id
_entity.type
_entity.pdbx_description
1 polymer ?
#
loop_
_entity_poly.entity_id
_entity_poly.type
_entity_poly.pdbx_seq_one_letter_code
_entity_poly.pdbx_strand_id
1 'polypeptide(L)'
;MPVEDIPAMSTEQIKRILQLSLPSSAFFKSNALDKNSNQRNLAGYLTTNSSNLLDEVNMEWQRTMNKITFDKNLNTPHFKQLRESDEDFLRKKTQKTDLKGLDINFLLPDKERYHIVPQQGVIAVNEYNYTKTFQDFSFHSFFNQKEAIEVLKLVQVELLKTQELKLLEWECERNLRLEDFEQLQSHLIANSSNYVKRNWMTAIKAVIFQTLRDSRKGWFNLRERNREIYKSSKLKKLLVAINYKMEDFLRFCVEKSLDKYCASILTACKDTDKIAIESIDRVTSNTTSNQAKVEPLFSVDVITQQGVVAPIVALQQFVDIPCGLFEKALSSLQLIPQIESVIMEPLFSKGGDIPLIKSVTLNEAFATKRLDSMRQALESALEPVRKYLLLFKKFESLLSLDAYEFATSFFSSKENLTVEDIQHEIHLHLSEVNKIQNMIPKSI
;
A
#
# COMPACT_ATOMS: atom_id res chain seq x y z
N MET A 1 -26.71 -4.21 -33.75
CA MET A 1 -27.41 -4.04 -35.05
C MET A 1 -28.84 -3.61 -34.78
N PRO A 2 -29.42 -2.71 -35.57
CA PRO A 2 -30.84 -2.36 -35.47
C PRO A 2 -31.70 -3.62 -35.68
N VAL A 3 -32.92 -3.62 -35.13
CA VAL A 3 -33.77 -4.82 -35.01
C VAL A 3 -35.19 -4.57 -35.55
N GLU A 4 -35.44 -3.36 -36.06
CA GLU A 4 -36.78 -2.77 -36.17
C GLU A 4 -37.71 -3.42 -37.22
N ASP A 5 -37.21 -4.30 -38.09
CA ASP A 5 -37.99 -4.92 -39.19
C ASP A 5 -37.95 -6.46 -39.25
N ILE A 6 -37.39 -7.15 -38.24
CA ILE A 6 -37.38 -8.63 -38.25
C ILE A 6 -38.54 -9.19 -37.42
N PRO A 7 -39.39 -10.06 -38.00
CA PRO A 7 -40.44 -10.72 -37.24
C PRO A 7 -39.83 -11.54 -36.10
N ALA A 8 -40.28 -11.32 -34.86
CA ALA A 8 -39.86 -12.09 -33.70
C ALA A 8 -40.05 -13.60 -33.92
N MET A 9 -39.34 -14.42 -33.14
CA MET A 9 -39.47 -15.88 -33.21
C MET A 9 -40.93 -16.31 -33.07
N SER A 10 -41.33 -17.30 -33.89
CA SER A 10 -42.71 -17.79 -33.85
C SER A 10 -43.00 -18.50 -32.52
N THR A 11 -44.27 -18.50 -32.12
CA THR A 11 -44.69 -19.14 -30.86
C THR A 11 -44.36 -20.64 -30.81
N GLU A 12 -44.27 -21.31 -31.96
CA GLU A 12 -43.81 -22.70 -32.06
C GLU A 12 -42.30 -22.86 -31.82
N GLN A 13 -41.48 -21.92 -32.34
CA GLN A 13 -40.03 -21.91 -32.11
C GLN A 13 -39.71 -21.69 -30.64
N ILE A 14 -40.39 -20.74 -30.00
CA ILE A 14 -40.26 -20.47 -28.57
C ILE A 14 -40.64 -21.70 -27.74
N LYS A 15 -41.75 -22.38 -28.08
CA LYS A 15 -42.17 -23.63 -27.40
C LYS A 15 -41.12 -24.73 -27.53
N ARG A 16 -40.52 -24.89 -28.71
CA ARG A 16 -39.48 -25.90 -28.95
C ARG A 16 -38.20 -25.60 -28.15
N ILE A 17 -37.81 -24.33 -28.06
CA ILE A 17 -36.66 -23.90 -27.24
C ILE A 17 -36.91 -24.21 -25.76
N LEU A 18 -38.08 -23.82 -25.25
CA LEU A 18 -38.46 -24.10 -23.85
C LEU A 18 -38.52 -25.60 -23.55
N GLN A 19 -38.98 -26.40 -24.50
CA GLN A 19 -39.07 -27.86 -24.36
C GLN A 19 -37.69 -28.53 -24.33
N LEU A 20 -36.72 -27.98 -25.06
CA LEU A 20 -35.33 -28.46 -25.07
C LEU A 20 -34.50 -27.94 -23.88
N SER A 21 -34.84 -26.76 -23.34
CA SER A 21 -34.15 -26.17 -22.20
C SER A 21 -34.58 -26.75 -20.85
N LEU A 22 -35.71 -27.46 -20.79
CA LEU A 22 -36.14 -28.16 -19.59
C LEU A 22 -35.33 -29.47 -19.43
N PRO A 23 -34.56 -29.65 -18.34
CA PRO A 23 -33.87 -30.91 -18.10
C PRO A 23 -34.90 -32.03 -17.84
N SER A 24 -34.64 -33.22 -18.38
CA SER A 24 -35.41 -34.45 -18.12
C SER A 24 -35.57 -34.71 -16.62
N SER A 25 -36.71 -34.28 -16.06
CA SER A 25 -37.45 -34.67 -14.83
C SER A 25 -36.73 -35.04 -13.51
N ALA A 26 -35.39 -35.08 -13.45
CA ALA A 26 -34.65 -35.49 -12.26
C ALA A 26 -34.36 -34.32 -11.31
N PHE A 27 -34.22 -33.09 -11.82
CA PHE A 27 -33.76 -31.94 -11.02
C PHE A 27 -34.86 -31.21 -10.23
N PHE A 28 -36.13 -31.35 -10.62
CA PHE A 28 -37.25 -30.62 -10.00
C PHE A 28 -38.03 -31.40 -8.93
N LYS A 29 -37.66 -32.66 -8.64
CA LYS A 29 -38.34 -33.48 -7.60
C LYS A 29 -37.99 -33.06 -6.16
N SER A 30 -37.00 -32.20 -5.92
CA SER A 30 -36.59 -31.83 -4.56
C SER A 30 -37.33 -30.63 -3.97
N ASN A 31 -37.98 -29.77 -4.77
CA ASN A 31 -38.58 -28.53 -4.27
C ASN A 31 -40.10 -28.41 -4.45
N ALA A 32 -40.82 -29.53 -4.65
CA ALA A 32 -42.28 -29.55 -4.71
C ALA A 32 -42.90 -30.22 -3.47
N LEU A 33 -42.84 -29.53 -2.33
CA LEU A 33 -43.86 -29.67 -1.29
C LEU A 33 -44.99 -28.68 -1.60
N ASP A 34 -45.86 -29.06 -2.53
CA ASP A 34 -47.30 -28.90 -2.34
C ASP A 34 -48.08 -29.61 -3.45
N LYS A 35 -48.94 -30.52 -3.01
CA LYS A 35 -49.88 -31.26 -3.85
C LYS A 35 -51.07 -30.35 -4.13
N ASN A 36 -51.59 -30.45 -5.36
CA ASN A 36 -52.81 -29.82 -5.88
C ASN A 36 -52.65 -28.41 -6.46
N SER A 37 -52.08 -28.32 -7.66
CA SER A 37 -52.73 -27.63 -8.79
C SER A 37 -51.89 -27.75 -10.07
N ASN A 38 -52.52 -28.31 -11.11
CA ASN A 38 -52.31 -28.02 -12.52
C ASN A 38 -50.86 -27.99 -13.05
N GLN A 39 -50.46 -29.05 -13.76
CA GLN A 39 -49.35 -29.04 -14.73
C GLN A 39 -49.45 -27.87 -15.75
N ARG A 40 -50.64 -27.29 -15.95
CA ARG A 40 -50.85 -26.08 -16.76
C ARG A 40 -50.32 -24.78 -16.11
N ASN A 41 -50.16 -24.72 -14.78
CA ASN A 41 -49.68 -23.51 -14.09
C ASN A 41 -48.15 -23.41 -14.00
N LEU A 42 -47.42 -24.52 -14.14
CA LEU A 42 -45.95 -24.50 -14.09
C LEU A 42 -45.34 -23.87 -15.37
N ALA A 43 -45.96 -24.12 -16.52
CA ALA A 43 -45.61 -23.47 -17.78
C ALA A 43 -45.82 -21.95 -17.69
N GLY A 44 -46.93 -21.50 -17.08
CA GLY A 44 -47.23 -20.08 -16.86
C GLY A 44 -46.26 -19.39 -15.88
N TYR A 45 -45.81 -20.10 -14.84
CA TYR A 45 -44.84 -19.58 -13.87
C TYR A 45 -43.43 -19.45 -14.49
N LEU A 46 -43.04 -20.41 -15.33
CA LEU A 46 -41.77 -20.36 -16.07
C LEU A 46 -41.78 -19.32 -17.20
N THR A 47 -42.90 -19.12 -17.92
CA THR A 47 -42.99 -18.05 -18.93
C THR A 47 -42.89 -16.65 -18.34
N THR A 48 -43.34 -16.46 -17.09
CA THR A 48 -43.30 -15.15 -16.42
C THR A 48 -41.92 -14.84 -15.83
N ASN A 49 -41.18 -15.85 -15.36
CA ASN A 49 -39.81 -15.69 -14.85
C ASN A 49 -38.73 -15.80 -15.96
N SER A 50 -39.05 -16.42 -17.10
CA SER A 50 -38.15 -16.53 -18.25
C SER A 50 -38.47 -15.51 -19.34
N SER A 51 -39.40 -14.58 -19.11
CA SER A 51 -39.78 -13.55 -20.09
C SER A 51 -38.57 -12.70 -20.50
N ASN A 52 -37.79 -12.21 -19.53
CA ASN A 52 -36.58 -11.43 -19.79
C ASN A 52 -35.53 -12.22 -20.60
N LEU A 53 -35.38 -13.51 -20.32
CA LEU A 53 -34.48 -14.40 -21.06
C LEU A 53 -35.01 -14.68 -22.47
N LEU A 54 -36.32 -14.85 -22.64
CA LEU A 54 -36.94 -15.01 -23.95
C LEU A 54 -36.83 -13.74 -24.78
N ASP A 55 -36.95 -12.56 -24.17
CA ASP A 55 -36.75 -11.26 -24.81
C ASP A 55 -35.28 -11.10 -25.23
N GLU A 56 -34.32 -11.52 -24.39
CA GLU A 56 -32.89 -11.54 -24.73
C GLU A 56 -32.57 -12.50 -25.87
N VAL A 57 -33.09 -13.73 -25.82
CA VAL A 57 -32.91 -14.73 -26.89
C VAL A 57 -33.58 -14.24 -28.18
N ASN A 58 -34.73 -13.60 -28.10
CA ASN A 58 -35.41 -13.04 -29.26
C ASN A 58 -34.62 -11.85 -29.84
N MET A 59 -34.05 -10.98 -28.99
CA MET A 59 -33.14 -9.93 -29.44
C MET A 59 -31.89 -10.49 -30.12
N GLU A 60 -31.26 -11.53 -29.56
CA GLU A 60 -30.09 -12.17 -30.18
C GLU A 60 -30.43 -12.90 -31.47
N TRP A 61 -31.58 -13.57 -31.52
CA TRP A 61 -32.09 -14.19 -32.73
C TRP A 61 -32.32 -13.14 -33.82
N GLN A 62 -32.94 -12.01 -33.48
CA GLN A 62 -33.15 -10.92 -34.42
C GLN A 62 -31.80 -10.34 -34.88
N ARG A 63 -30.87 -10.05 -33.96
CA ARG A 63 -29.51 -9.58 -34.34
C ARG A 63 -28.82 -10.55 -35.30
N THR A 64 -28.89 -11.85 -35.02
CA THR A 64 -28.29 -12.90 -35.84
C THR A 64 -28.95 -13.00 -37.20
N MET A 65 -30.29 -12.95 -37.27
CA MET A 65 -31.03 -13.01 -38.52
C MET A 65 -30.78 -11.76 -39.38
N ASN A 66 -30.65 -10.59 -38.76
CA ASN A 66 -30.28 -9.35 -39.44
C ASN A 66 -28.86 -9.43 -39.97
N LYS A 67 -27.92 -9.99 -39.19
CA LYS A 67 -26.56 -10.24 -39.65
C LYS A 67 -26.55 -11.18 -40.86
N ILE A 68 -27.26 -12.31 -40.82
CA ILE A 68 -27.33 -13.25 -41.94
C ILE A 68 -27.96 -12.60 -43.19
N THR A 69 -29.02 -11.81 -43.00
CA THR A 69 -29.71 -11.10 -44.09
C THR A 69 -28.80 -10.04 -44.69
N PHE A 70 -28.10 -9.29 -43.84
CA PHE A 70 -27.08 -8.32 -44.24
C PHE A 70 -25.93 -8.98 -45.02
N ASP A 71 -25.38 -10.09 -44.51
CA ASP A 71 -24.31 -10.85 -45.15
C ASP A 71 -24.74 -11.45 -46.49
N LYS A 72 -26.00 -11.89 -46.62
CA LYS A 72 -26.55 -12.36 -47.91
C LYS A 72 -26.76 -11.20 -48.89
N ASN A 73 -27.30 -10.08 -48.43
CA ASN A 73 -27.50 -8.90 -49.26
C ASN A 73 -26.15 -8.33 -49.75
N LEU A 74 -25.13 -8.29 -48.90
CA LEU A 74 -23.74 -7.95 -49.25
C LEU A 74 -23.19 -8.79 -50.42
N ASN A 75 -23.61 -10.05 -50.54
CA ASN A 75 -23.16 -10.96 -51.60
C ASN A 75 -24.09 -10.98 -52.84
N THR A 76 -25.17 -10.18 -52.84
CA THR A 76 -26.09 -10.05 -53.99
C THR A 76 -25.43 -9.18 -55.07
N PRO A 77 -25.60 -9.48 -56.37
CA PRO A 77 -24.89 -8.80 -57.47
C PRO A 77 -24.99 -7.26 -57.44
N HIS A 78 -26.09 -6.71 -56.91
CA HIS A 78 -26.27 -5.26 -56.77
C HIS A 78 -25.29 -4.61 -55.78
N PHE A 79 -25.05 -5.24 -54.62
CA PHE A 79 -24.07 -4.78 -53.63
C PHE A 79 -22.64 -5.19 -53.97
N LYS A 80 -22.49 -6.24 -54.79
CA LYS A 80 -21.21 -6.64 -55.37
C LYS A 80 -20.64 -5.56 -56.31
N GLN A 81 -21.50 -4.90 -57.09
CA GLN A 81 -21.13 -3.74 -57.91
C GLN A 81 -20.67 -2.54 -57.07
N LEU A 82 -21.32 -2.25 -55.93
CA LEU A 82 -20.89 -1.20 -55.00
C LEU A 82 -19.50 -1.52 -54.40
N ARG A 83 -19.21 -2.79 -54.14
CA ARG A 83 -17.91 -3.25 -53.62
C ARG A 83 -16.80 -3.22 -54.68
N GLU A 84 -17.11 -3.60 -55.92
CA GLU A 84 -16.18 -3.59 -57.04
C GLU A 84 -15.94 -2.15 -57.55
N SER A 85 -16.95 -1.27 -57.49
CA SER A 85 -16.76 0.15 -57.82
C SER A 85 -15.81 0.86 -56.84
N ASP A 86 -15.83 0.50 -55.56
CA ASP A 86 -14.91 1.05 -54.57
C ASP A 86 -13.49 0.48 -54.70
N GLU A 87 -13.32 -0.80 -55.03
CA GLU A 87 -12.02 -1.42 -55.34
C GLU A 87 -11.34 -0.79 -56.58
N ASP A 88 -12.08 -0.55 -57.67
CA ASP A 88 -11.54 0.14 -58.85
C ASP A 88 -11.26 1.62 -58.60
N PHE A 89 -12.00 2.27 -57.68
CA PHE A 89 -11.75 3.64 -57.25
C PHE A 89 -10.50 3.75 -56.34
N LEU A 90 -10.30 2.79 -55.42
CA LEU A 90 -9.14 2.69 -54.54
C LEU A 90 -7.86 2.35 -55.31
N ARG A 91 -7.95 1.49 -56.34
CA ARG A 91 -6.79 1.09 -57.16
C ARG A 91 -6.23 2.23 -58.02
N LYS A 92 -7.03 3.27 -58.30
CA LYS A 92 -6.64 4.43 -59.12
C LYS A 92 -6.18 5.67 -58.32
N LYS A 93 -6.30 5.71 -56.99
CA LYS A 93 -6.05 6.93 -56.22
C LYS A 93 -5.06 6.75 -55.05
N THR A 94 -3.86 6.24 -55.34
CA THR A 94 -2.66 6.55 -54.53
C THR A 94 -2.14 7.96 -54.85
N GLN A 95 -3.00 8.97 -54.71
CA GLN A 95 -2.59 10.34 -54.45
C GLN A 95 -3.78 11.13 -53.89
N LYS A 96 -3.64 11.54 -52.63
CA LYS A 96 -4.29 12.67 -51.94
C LYS A 96 -5.62 13.16 -52.52
N THR A 97 -6.71 12.93 -51.79
CA THR A 97 -7.61 13.94 -51.20
C THR A 97 -8.98 13.35 -50.98
N ASP A 98 -9.46 13.55 -49.75
CA ASP A 98 -10.82 13.87 -49.33
C ASP A 98 -12.03 13.27 -50.06
N LEU A 99 -12.86 12.68 -49.20
CA LEU A 99 -14.33 12.70 -49.16
C LEU A 99 -15.13 11.60 -49.89
N LYS A 100 -16.05 11.05 -49.09
CA LYS A 100 -17.39 10.57 -49.43
C LYS A 100 -17.48 9.20 -50.11
N GLY A 101 -17.49 8.18 -49.27
CA GLY A 101 -18.02 6.84 -49.53
C GLY A 101 -17.84 6.03 -48.24
N LEU A 102 -18.89 5.37 -47.74
CA LEU A 102 -18.71 4.41 -46.64
C LEU A 102 -17.86 3.27 -47.18
N ASP A 103 -16.57 3.22 -46.84
CA ASP A 103 -15.70 2.11 -47.22
C ASP A 103 -16.16 0.85 -46.46
N ILE A 104 -17.00 0.05 -47.12
CA ILE A 104 -17.65 -1.14 -46.53
C ILE A 104 -16.59 -2.18 -46.13
N ASN A 105 -15.44 -2.19 -46.80
CA ASN A 105 -14.35 -3.10 -46.48
C ASN A 105 -13.62 -2.71 -45.19
N PHE A 106 -13.62 -1.42 -44.78
CA PHE A 106 -13.06 -0.98 -43.50
C PHE A 106 -13.95 -1.33 -42.29
N LEU A 107 -15.25 -1.53 -42.50
CA LEU A 107 -16.24 -1.83 -41.45
C LEU A 107 -16.47 -3.32 -41.21
N LEU A 108 -16.00 -4.19 -42.12
CA LEU A 108 -16.07 -5.63 -41.95
C LEU A 108 -14.84 -6.09 -41.18
N PRO A 109 -15.01 -6.79 -40.03
CA PRO A 109 -13.88 -7.46 -39.40
C PRO A 109 -13.21 -8.35 -40.45
N ASP A 110 -11.87 -8.36 -40.50
CA ASP A 110 -11.13 -9.33 -41.29
C ASP A 110 -11.79 -10.69 -41.07
N LYS A 111 -12.25 -11.34 -42.16
CA LYS A 111 -12.82 -12.68 -42.06
C LYS A 111 -11.85 -13.49 -41.22
N GLU A 112 -12.24 -13.79 -39.98
CA GLU A 112 -11.45 -14.64 -39.11
C GLU A 112 -11.09 -15.83 -39.98
N ARG A 113 -9.79 -16.00 -40.23
CA ARG A 113 -9.31 -17.07 -41.09
C ARG A 113 -9.87 -18.31 -40.44
N TYR A 114 -10.90 -18.90 -41.05
CA TYR A 114 -11.50 -20.13 -40.56
C TYR A 114 -10.38 -21.15 -40.62
N HIS A 115 -9.68 -21.31 -39.51
CA HIS A 115 -8.74 -22.40 -39.32
C HIS A 115 -9.59 -23.64 -39.50
N ILE A 116 -9.28 -24.44 -40.53
CA ILE A 116 -9.94 -25.71 -40.78
C ILE A 116 -9.87 -26.45 -39.45
N VAL A 117 -11.03 -26.74 -38.84
CA VAL A 117 -11.10 -27.41 -37.54
C VAL A 117 -10.36 -28.74 -37.71
N PRO A 118 -9.23 -28.96 -37.03
CA PRO A 118 -8.43 -30.16 -37.24
C PRO A 118 -9.27 -31.39 -36.85
N GLN A 119 -9.16 -32.47 -37.63
CA GLN A 119 -9.91 -33.72 -37.41
C GLN A 119 -9.70 -34.32 -36.01
N GLN A 120 -8.60 -33.95 -35.35
CA GLN A 120 -8.33 -34.26 -33.96
C GLN A 120 -7.98 -32.94 -33.25
N GLY A 121 -8.46 -32.76 -32.01
CA GLY A 121 -8.22 -31.56 -31.19
C GLY A 121 -6.79 -31.41 -30.67
N VAL A 122 -5.79 -31.83 -31.47
CA VAL A 122 -4.37 -31.74 -31.16
C VAL A 122 -3.74 -30.63 -31.98
N ILE A 123 -3.08 -29.71 -31.30
CA ILE A 123 -2.21 -28.70 -31.91
C ILE A 123 -0.91 -29.41 -32.26
N ALA A 124 -0.45 -29.30 -33.51
CA ALA A 124 0.87 -29.78 -33.90
C ALA A 124 1.93 -28.98 -33.11
N VAL A 125 2.54 -29.61 -32.11
CA VAL A 125 3.66 -29.03 -31.36
C VAL A 125 4.92 -29.24 -32.21
N ASN A 126 5.64 -28.16 -32.49
CA ASN A 126 6.92 -28.22 -33.19
C ASN A 126 7.86 -29.24 -32.51
N GLU A 127 8.73 -29.89 -33.29
CA GLU A 127 9.71 -30.83 -32.75
C GLU A 127 10.55 -30.16 -31.64
N TYR A 128 10.24 -30.53 -30.40
CA TYR A 128 10.96 -30.05 -29.23
C TYR A 128 12.22 -30.88 -29.06
N ASN A 129 13.36 -30.32 -29.47
CA ASN A 129 14.66 -30.94 -29.24
C ASN A 129 15.03 -30.85 -27.76
N TYR A 130 14.49 -31.78 -26.97
CA TYR A 130 14.73 -31.89 -25.53
C TYR A 130 16.22 -31.84 -25.22
N THR A 131 17.05 -32.55 -25.98
CA THR A 131 18.50 -32.64 -25.74
C THR A 131 19.16 -31.26 -25.85
N LYS A 132 18.85 -30.49 -26.89
CA LYS A 132 19.38 -29.13 -27.06
C LYS A 132 18.90 -28.20 -25.94
N THR A 133 17.60 -28.20 -25.66
CA THR A 133 17.03 -27.34 -24.60
C THR A 133 17.56 -27.70 -23.21
N PHE A 134 17.78 -28.99 -22.94
CA PHE A 134 18.35 -29.47 -21.69
C PHE A 134 19.83 -29.07 -21.55
N GLN A 135 20.62 -29.20 -22.61
CA GLN A 135 22.01 -28.74 -22.63
C GLN A 135 22.08 -27.22 -22.41
N ASP A 136 21.25 -26.46 -23.11
CA ASP A 136 21.15 -25.01 -22.95
C ASP A 136 20.74 -24.66 -21.51
N PHE A 137 19.73 -25.31 -20.95
CA PHE A 137 19.31 -25.09 -19.55
C PHE A 137 20.43 -25.42 -18.56
N SER A 138 21.09 -26.57 -18.71
CA SER A 138 22.19 -27.01 -17.84
C SER A 138 23.41 -26.08 -17.91
N PHE A 139 23.71 -25.57 -19.11
CA PHE A 139 24.76 -24.59 -19.33
C PHE A 139 24.42 -23.24 -18.70
N HIS A 140 23.15 -22.81 -18.74
CA HIS A 140 22.74 -21.53 -18.18
C HIS A 140 22.40 -21.58 -16.68
N SER A 141 22.17 -22.77 -16.13
CA SER A 141 21.86 -22.98 -14.72
C SER A 141 23.12 -23.07 -13.86
N PHE A 142 23.12 -22.33 -12.74
CA PHE A 142 24.14 -22.44 -11.71
C PHE A 142 23.78 -23.48 -10.63
N PHE A 143 22.53 -23.98 -10.59
CA PHE A 143 22.08 -24.98 -9.62
C PHE A 143 22.74 -26.35 -9.80
N ASN A 144 23.39 -26.58 -10.94
CA ASN A 144 24.13 -27.81 -11.20
C ASN A 144 25.46 -27.88 -10.46
N GLN A 145 25.81 -26.86 -9.67
CA GLN A 145 27.07 -26.77 -8.93
C GLN A 145 26.78 -26.74 -7.43
N LYS A 146 27.44 -27.63 -6.67
CA LYS A 146 27.19 -27.79 -5.23
C LYS A 146 27.58 -26.53 -4.46
N GLU A 147 28.59 -25.83 -4.91
CA GLU A 147 29.13 -24.62 -4.30
C GLU A 147 28.14 -23.46 -4.39
N ALA A 148 27.40 -23.36 -5.50
CA ALA A 148 26.35 -22.35 -5.64
C ALA A 148 25.19 -22.61 -4.66
N ILE A 149 24.81 -23.88 -4.45
CA ILE A 149 23.78 -24.25 -3.49
C ILE A 149 24.24 -23.96 -2.06
N GLU A 150 25.48 -24.31 -1.71
CA GLU A 150 26.03 -24.07 -0.38
C GLU A 150 26.16 -22.58 -0.08
N VAL A 151 26.60 -21.75 -1.05
CA VAL A 151 26.61 -20.29 -0.90
C VAL A 151 25.20 -19.77 -0.61
N LEU A 152 24.20 -20.18 -1.42
CA LEU A 152 22.83 -19.71 -1.22
C LEU A 152 22.26 -20.09 0.14
N LYS A 153 22.57 -21.30 0.62
CA LYS A 153 22.17 -21.78 1.94
C LYS A 153 22.84 -20.97 3.05
N LEU A 154 24.14 -20.76 3.00
CA LEU A 154 24.87 -20.01 4.02
C LEU A 154 24.52 -18.52 4.02
N VAL A 155 24.31 -17.92 2.85
CA VAL A 155 23.75 -16.56 2.72
C VAL A 155 22.39 -16.51 3.39
N GLN A 156 21.50 -17.49 3.14
CA GLN A 156 20.19 -17.54 3.80
C GLN A 156 20.29 -17.60 5.32
N VAL A 157 21.27 -18.31 5.87
CA VAL A 157 21.54 -18.34 7.31
C VAL A 157 21.95 -16.95 7.83
N GLU A 158 22.83 -16.24 7.11
CA GLU A 158 23.20 -14.86 7.47
C GLU A 158 22.01 -13.90 7.36
N LEU A 159 21.12 -14.06 6.38
CA LEU A 159 19.88 -13.29 6.29
C LEU A 159 19.03 -13.52 7.55
N LEU A 160 18.78 -14.76 7.93
CA LEU A 160 17.95 -15.09 9.09
C LEU A 160 18.49 -14.55 10.42
N LYS A 161 19.82 -14.47 10.59
CA LYS A 161 20.43 -13.81 11.77
C LYS A 161 20.04 -12.33 11.88
N THR A 162 19.77 -11.68 10.75
CA THR A 162 19.38 -10.26 10.68
C THR A 162 17.87 -10.04 10.72
N GLN A 163 17.07 -11.09 10.92
CA GLN A 163 15.61 -11.01 10.96
C GLN A 163 15.07 -10.19 12.14
N GLU A 164 15.84 -10.11 13.23
CA GLU A 164 15.48 -9.35 14.43
C GLU A 164 15.91 -7.88 14.37
N LEU A 165 16.44 -7.41 13.23
CA LEU A 165 16.81 -6.01 13.05
C LEU A 165 15.58 -5.10 13.28
N LYS A 166 15.59 -4.37 14.40
CA LYS A 166 14.64 -3.30 14.67
C LYS A 166 15.19 -1.99 14.12
N LEU A 167 14.51 -1.37 13.15
CA LEU A 167 14.93 -0.08 12.61
C LEU A 167 14.45 1.09 13.49
N LEU A 168 13.28 0.93 14.08
CA LEU A 168 12.64 1.83 15.02
C LEU A 168 12.19 1.01 16.23
N GLU A 169 12.22 1.60 17.42
CA GLU A 169 11.60 0.98 18.59
C GLU A 169 10.10 1.24 18.58
N TRP A 170 9.31 0.20 18.89
CA TRP A 170 7.84 0.30 18.96
C TRP A 170 7.30 -0.18 20.31
N GLU A 171 8.13 -0.83 21.13
CA GLU A 171 7.83 -1.27 22.49
C GLU A 171 8.40 -0.23 23.48
N CYS A 172 7.61 0.80 23.81
CA CYS A 172 7.96 1.74 24.88
C CYS A 172 7.25 1.29 26.17
N GLU A 173 8.01 0.78 27.14
CA GLU A 173 7.51 0.30 28.45
C GLU A 173 7.22 1.44 29.45
N ARG A 174 7.46 2.69 29.05
CA ARG A 174 7.26 3.86 29.89
C ARG A 174 6.91 5.06 29.03
N ASN A 175 6.26 6.05 29.64
CA ASN A 175 6.14 7.36 29.02
C ASN A 175 7.53 8.02 28.85
N LEU A 176 7.73 8.66 27.71
CA LEU A 176 8.99 9.32 27.39
C LEU A 176 8.76 10.80 27.11
N ARG A 177 9.74 11.63 27.46
CA ARG A 177 9.79 12.98 26.90
C ARG A 177 10.07 12.88 25.41
N LEU A 178 9.59 13.86 24.64
CA LEU A 178 9.75 13.85 23.20
C LEU A 178 11.22 13.81 22.76
N GLU A 179 12.09 14.54 23.47
CA GLU A 179 13.54 14.54 23.23
C GLU A 179 14.19 13.18 23.48
N ASP A 180 13.83 12.51 24.59
CA ASP A 180 14.34 11.17 24.91
C ASP A 180 13.89 10.14 23.87
N PHE A 181 12.63 10.26 23.41
CA PHE A 181 12.11 9.45 22.32
C PHE A 181 12.88 9.68 21.01
N GLU A 182 13.12 10.94 20.63
CA GLU A 182 13.88 11.26 19.42
C GLU A 182 15.32 10.71 19.47
N GLN A 183 15.98 10.84 20.61
CA GLN A 183 17.33 10.33 20.83
C GLN A 183 17.38 8.80 20.74
N LEU A 184 16.44 8.11 21.41
CA LEU A 184 16.33 6.65 21.38
C LEU A 184 16.18 6.14 19.94
N GLN A 185 15.22 6.71 19.21
CA GLN A 185 14.93 6.31 17.83
C GLN A 185 16.10 6.65 16.90
N SER A 186 16.67 7.85 17.01
CA SER A 186 17.83 8.25 16.21
C SER A 186 19.05 7.36 16.44
N HIS A 187 19.30 6.95 17.68
CA HIS A 187 20.38 6.02 18.01
C HIS A 187 20.17 4.65 17.38
N LEU A 188 18.96 4.10 17.47
CA LEU A 188 18.61 2.82 16.86
C LEU A 188 18.71 2.85 15.33
N ILE A 189 18.17 3.89 14.69
CA ILE A 189 18.29 4.07 13.23
C ILE A 189 19.77 4.08 12.82
N ALA A 190 20.62 4.83 13.53
CA ALA A 190 22.05 4.90 13.23
C ALA A 190 22.76 3.56 13.42
N ASN A 191 22.47 2.84 14.52
CA ASN A 191 23.05 1.52 14.78
C ASN A 191 22.62 0.49 13.73
N SER A 192 21.32 0.42 13.43
CA SER A 192 20.77 -0.53 12.45
C SER A 192 21.28 -0.23 11.04
N SER A 193 21.34 1.04 10.63
CA SER A 193 21.92 1.44 9.35
C SER A 193 23.41 1.07 9.25
N ASN A 194 24.20 1.34 10.28
CA ASN A 194 25.62 0.98 10.31
C ASN A 194 25.83 -0.54 10.27
N TYR A 195 25.01 -1.30 11.00
CA TYR A 195 25.06 -2.75 11.00
C TYR A 195 24.79 -3.32 9.60
N VAL A 196 23.74 -2.83 8.92
CA VAL A 196 23.42 -3.26 7.54
C VAL A 196 24.54 -2.85 6.57
N LYS A 197 24.98 -1.60 6.61
CA LYS A 197 26.00 -1.05 5.68
C LYS A 197 27.37 -1.69 5.82
N ARG A 198 27.76 -2.09 7.03
CA ARG A 198 29.12 -2.59 7.32
C ARG A 198 29.12 -4.06 7.68
N ASN A 199 28.50 -4.41 8.80
CA ASN A 199 28.64 -5.73 9.41
C ASN A 199 27.98 -6.82 8.55
N TRP A 200 26.73 -6.60 8.14
CA TRP A 200 25.99 -7.55 7.32
C TRP A 200 26.60 -7.73 5.93
N MET A 201 26.94 -6.62 5.26
CA MET A 201 27.65 -6.66 3.98
C MET A 201 28.98 -7.42 4.07
N THR A 202 29.74 -7.21 5.14
CA THR A 202 31.03 -7.90 5.36
C THR A 202 30.83 -9.39 5.64
N ALA A 203 29.81 -9.76 6.42
CA ALA A 203 29.48 -11.14 6.73
C ALA A 203 29.09 -11.92 5.46
N ILE A 204 28.20 -11.36 4.64
CA ILE A 204 27.78 -11.99 3.39
C ILE A 204 28.95 -12.09 2.40
N LYS A 205 29.77 -11.04 2.29
CA LYS A 205 31.01 -11.07 1.50
C LYS A 205 31.90 -12.23 1.97
N ALA A 206 32.13 -12.36 3.27
CA ALA A 206 32.97 -13.41 3.84
C ALA A 206 32.43 -14.81 3.50
N VAL A 207 31.13 -15.04 3.63
CA VAL A 207 30.49 -16.32 3.25
C VAL A 207 30.77 -16.64 1.79
N ILE A 208 30.51 -15.70 0.88
CA ILE A 208 30.69 -15.93 -0.56
C ILE A 208 32.16 -16.22 -0.89
N PHE A 209 33.09 -15.46 -0.31
CA PHE A 209 34.53 -15.68 -0.52
C PHE A 209 35.02 -17.01 0.06
N GLN A 210 34.52 -17.44 1.22
CA GLN A 210 34.92 -18.69 1.86
C GLN A 210 34.40 -19.90 1.08
N THR A 211 33.14 -19.90 0.67
CA THR A 211 32.53 -21.04 -0.02
C THR A 211 32.98 -21.17 -1.48
N LEU A 212 33.18 -20.05 -2.18
CA LEU A 212 33.68 -20.07 -3.58
C LEU A 212 35.22 -20.11 -3.65
N ARG A 213 35.92 -20.16 -2.51
CA ARG A 213 37.39 -20.18 -2.44
C ARG A 213 37.99 -21.40 -3.15
N ASP A 214 37.33 -22.54 -3.08
CA ASP A 214 37.88 -23.80 -3.59
C ASP A 214 37.54 -24.03 -5.07
N SER A 215 36.53 -23.32 -5.58
CA SER A 215 36.15 -23.30 -7.00
C SER A 215 37.06 -22.42 -7.89
N ARG A 216 38.30 -22.14 -7.44
CA ARG A 216 39.30 -21.26 -8.08
C ARG A 216 39.58 -21.56 -9.57
N LYS A 217 39.21 -22.73 -10.06
CA LYS A 217 39.28 -23.13 -11.46
C LYS A 217 37.87 -23.54 -11.93
N GLY A 218 37.24 -22.74 -12.79
CA GLY A 218 35.94 -23.06 -13.37
C GLY A 218 34.96 -21.88 -13.45
N TRP A 219 33.67 -22.19 -13.34
CA TRP A 219 32.53 -21.28 -13.60
C TRP A 219 32.38 -20.10 -12.61
N PHE A 220 33.09 -20.12 -11.46
CA PHE A 220 32.99 -19.13 -10.37
C PHE A 220 34.32 -18.42 -10.08
N ASN A 221 34.89 -17.77 -11.09
CA ASN A 221 36.14 -17.02 -10.92
C ASN A 221 35.92 -15.61 -10.34
N LEU A 222 36.16 -15.44 -9.03
CA LEU A 222 36.07 -14.14 -8.34
C LEU A 222 37.16 -13.13 -8.75
N ARG A 223 38.19 -13.56 -9.50
CA ARG A 223 39.28 -12.70 -9.98
C ARG A 223 39.06 -12.24 -11.43
N GLU A 224 37.89 -12.48 -11.99
CA GLU A 224 37.56 -12.08 -13.35
C GLU A 224 37.67 -10.56 -13.52
N ARG A 225 38.40 -10.13 -14.57
CA ARG A 225 38.64 -8.71 -14.89
C ARG A 225 37.99 -8.31 -16.21
N ASN A 226 37.55 -9.26 -17.02
CA ASN A 226 36.86 -9.01 -18.26
C ASN A 226 35.34 -8.93 -18.03
N ARG A 227 34.77 -7.77 -18.33
CA ARG A 227 33.33 -7.49 -18.14
C ARG A 227 32.43 -8.37 -19.00
N GLU A 228 32.85 -8.73 -20.22
CA GLU A 228 32.03 -9.55 -21.12
C GLU A 228 31.97 -11.01 -20.66
N ILE A 229 33.11 -11.56 -20.24
CA ILE A 229 33.18 -12.91 -19.65
C ILE A 229 32.31 -12.97 -18.40
N TYR A 230 32.42 -11.95 -17.54
CA TYR A 230 31.59 -11.83 -16.35
C TYR A 230 30.09 -11.77 -16.69
N LYS A 231 29.68 -10.96 -17.68
CA LYS A 231 28.27 -10.85 -18.10
C LYS A 231 27.66 -12.18 -18.54
N SER A 232 28.42 -13.05 -19.20
CA SER A 232 27.97 -14.39 -19.60
C SER A 232 28.16 -15.47 -18.53
N SER A 233 28.78 -15.15 -17.40
CA SER A 233 29.17 -16.15 -16.39
C SER A 233 28.02 -16.65 -15.52
N LYS A 234 28.16 -17.86 -15.00
CA LYS A 234 27.29 -18.40 -13.92
C LYS A 234 27.47 -17.61 -12.62
N LEU A 235 28.67 -17.07 -12.38
CA LEU A 235 28.96 -16.22 -11.23
C LEU A 235 28.06 -15.00 -11.17
N LYS A 236 27.89 -14.27 -12.29
CA LYS A 236 26.98 -13.12 -12.33
C LYS A 236 25.55 -13.50 -11.95
N LYS A 237 25.03 -14.60 -12.52
CA LYS A 237 23.67 -15.07 -12.19
C LYS A 237 23.52 -15.39 -10.71
N LEU A 238 24.53 -16.02 -10.11
CA LEU A 238 24.56 -16.32 -8.68
C LEU A 238 24.59 -15.02 -7.84
N LEU A 239 25.48 -14.07 -8.14
CA LEU A 239 25.60 -12.81 -7.40
C LEU A 239 24.34 -11.94 -7.53
N VAL A 240 23.73 -11.91 -8.72
CA VAL A 240 22.44 -11.23 -8.95
C VAL A 240 21.32 -11.90 -8.16
N ALA A 241 21.27 -13.23 -8.12
CA ALA A 241 20.29 -13.95 -7.29
C ALA A 241 20.47 -13.66 -5.80
N ILE A 242 21.72 -13.55 -5.33
CA ILE A 242 22.04 -13.17 -3.95
C ILE A 242 21.60 -11.72 -3.69
N ASN A 243 21.88 -10.79 -4.59
CA ASN A 243 21.41 -9.40 -4.49
C ASN A 243 19.89 -9.36 -4.32
N TYR A 244 19.13 -10.06 -5.16
CA TYR A 244 17.67 -10.10 -5.05
C TYR A 244 17.20 -10.68 -3.72
N LYS A 245 17.86 -11.74 -3.22
CA LYS A 245 17.56 -12.28 -1.88
C LYS A 245 17.83 -11.28 -0.77
N MET A 246 18.93 -10.53 -0.86
CA MET A 246 19.26 -9.49 0.12
C MET A 246 18.29 -8.30 0.05
N GLU A 247 17.94 -7.85 -1.16
CA GLU A 247 16.97 -6.76 -1.40
C GLU A 247 15.59 -7.13 -0.83
N ASP A 248 15.08 -8.31 -1.18
CA ASP A 248 13.80 -8.83 -0.70
C ASP A 248 13.77 -8.97 0.82
N PHE A 249 14.83 -9.54 1.40
CA PHE A 249 14.94 -9.71 2.84
C PHE A 249 15.01 -8.37 3.59
N LEU A 250 15.84 -7.43 3.11
CA LEU A 250 15.94 -6.11 3.72
C LEU A 250 14.60 -5.37 3.62
N ARG A 251 13.93 -5.46 2.48
CA ARG A 251 12.58 -4.89 2.31
C ARG A 251 11.62 -5.46 3.34
N PHE A 252 11.56 -6.77 3.50
CA PHE A 252 10.72 -7.43 4.50
C PHE A 252 10.99 -6.94 5.93
N CYS A 253 12.26 -6.82 6.33
CA CYS A 253 12.62 -6.31 7.65
C CYS A 253 12.18 -4.85 7.86
N VAL A 254 12.38 -4.00 6.85
CA VAL A 254 11.99 -2.58 6.91
C VAL A 254 10.48 -2.44 6.97
N GLU A 255 9.73 -3.10 6.08
CA GLU A 255 8.26 -3.06 6.07
C GLU A 255 7.70 -3.51 7.42
N LYS A 256 8.21 -4.63 7.97
CA LYS A 256 7.81 -5.14 9.28
C LYS A 256 8.09 -4.13 10.41
N SER A 257 9.26 -3.50 10.42
CA SER A 257 9.62 -2.51 11.44
C SER A 257 8.74 -1.27 11.37
N LEU A 258 8.48 -0.77 10.17
CA LEU A 258 7.64 0.42 9.95
C LEU A 258 6.17 0.16 10.27
N ASP A 259 5.65 -1.01 9.88
CA ASP A 259 4.28 -1.43 10.21
C ASP A 259 4.09 -1.50 11.73
N LYS A 260 5.04 -2.08 12.46
CA LYS A 260 4.97 -2.17 13.93
C LYS A 260 5.06 -0.81 14.60
N TYR A 261 5.96 0.05 14.14
CA TYR A 261 6.09 1.42 14.64
C TYR A 261 4.80 2.22 14.43
N CYS A 262 4.26 2.21 13.22
CA CYS A 262 3.00 2.87 12.89
C CYS A 262 1.84 2.28 13.70
N ALA A 263 1.75 0.95 13.83
CA ALA A 263 0.69 0.30 14.60
C ALA A 263 0.74 0.63 16.09
N SER A 264 1.95 0.79 16.66
CA SER A 264 2.14 1.21 18.05
C SER A 264 1.61 2.62 18.29
N ILE A 265 2.01 3.58 17.44
CA ILE A 265 1.53 4.97 17.51
C ILE A 265 0.01 5.05 17.30
N LEU A 266 -0.51 4.38 16.26
CA LEU A 266 -1.95 4.32 16.02
C LEU A 266 -2.69 3.74 17.22
N THR A 267 -2.12 2.73 17.89
CA THR A 267 -2.73 2.14 19.09
C THR A 267 -2.72 3.10 20.28
N ALA A 268 -1.67 3.90 20.45
CA ALA A 268 -1.64 4.97 21.45
C ALA A 268 -2.69 6.07 21.18
N CYS A 269 -3.06 6.31 19.92
CA CYS A 269 -4.05 7.32 19.52
C CYS A 269 -5.51 6.80 19.45
N LYS A 270 -5.78 5.51 19.64
CA LYS A 270 -7.13 4.91 19.41
C LYS A 270 -8.24 5.49 20.29
N ASP A 271 -7.92 5.84 21.53
CA ASP A 271 -8.91 6.25 22.52
C ASP A 271 -9.03 7.77 22.68
N THR A 272 -8.40 8.55 21.79
CA THR A 272 -8.36 10.00 21.94
C THR A 272 -9.73 10.67 21.80
N ASP A 273 -10.63 10.09 21.01
CA ASP A 273 -12.01 10.56 20.85
C ASP A 273 -12.88 10.35 22.10
N LYS A 274 -12.43 9.52 23.05
CA LYS A 274 -13.15 9.16 24.29
C LYS A 274 -12.69 9.98 25.50
N ILE A 275 -11.78 10.92 25.30
CA ILE A 275 -11.28 11.81 26.35
C ILE A 275 -12.31 12.92 26.59
N ALA A 276 -12.96 12.87 27.75
CA ALA A 276 -13.83 13.92 28.22
C ALA A 276 -13.04 14.86 29.15
N ILE A 277 -13.01 16.14 28.79
CA ILE A 277 -12.39 17.20 29.58
C ILE A 277 -13.53 18.00 30.22
N GLU A 278 -13.81 17.72 31.50
CA GLU A 278 -14.85 18.43 32.25
C GLU A 278 -14.28 19.67 32.94
N SER A 279 -13.10 19.51 33.56
CA SER A 279 -12.41 20.57 34.29
C SER A 279 -10.91 20.27 34.38
N ILE A 280 -10.13 21.20 34.95
CA ILE A 280 -8.66 21.08 35.04
C ILE A 280 -8.25 19.88 35.91
N ASP A 281 -9.06 19.52 36.89
CA ASP A 281 -8.89 18.41 37.82
C ASP A 281 -9.60 17.11 37.36
N ARG A 282 -10.48 17.18 36.36
CA ARG A 282 -11.28 16.03 35.87
C ARG A 282 -11.13 15.86 34.37
N VAL A 283 -10.09 15.11 34.01
CA VAL A 283 -9.90 14.55 32.68
C VAL A 283 -10.15 13.05 32.79
N THR A 284 -11.26 12.59 32.20
CA THR A 284 -11.64 11.17 32.25
C THR A 284 -11.58 10.56 30.86
N SER A 285 -11.07 9.33 30.80
CA SER A 285 -11.14 8.51 29.58
C SER A 285 -12.31 7.56 29.72
N ASN A 286 -13.32 7.70 28.86
CA ASN A 286 -14.49 6.83 28.83
C ASN A 286 -14.18 5.49 28.12
N THR A 287 -13.05 4.87 28.43
CA THR A 287 -12.71 3.53 27.95
C THR A 287 -13.52 2.49 28.74
N THR A 288 -14.50 1.88 28.09
CA THR A 288 -15.29 0.77 28.64
C THR A 288 -14.38 -0.36 29.12
N SER A 289 -14.63 -0.82 30.35
CA SER A 289 -13.82 -1.62 31.27
C SER A 289 -13.30 -3.01 30.85
N ASN A 290 -12.76 -3.24 29.65
CA ASN A 290 -12.16 -4.55 29.32
C ASN A 290 -11.01 -4.55 28.28
N GLN A 291 -10.47 -3.38 27.91
CA GLN A 291 -9.28 -3.31 27.06
C GLN A 291 -8.07 -2.91 27.91
N ALA A 292 -6.93 -3.59 27.68
CA ALA A 292 -5.68 -3.34 28.39
C ALA A 292 -5.37 -1.84 28.35
N LYS A 293 -5.19 -1.23 29.52
CA LYS A 293 -4.88 0.19 29.67
C LYS A 293 -3.64 0.50 28.83
N VAL A 294 -3.82 1.20 27.72
CA VAL A 294 -2.71 1.57 26.84
C VAL A 294 -1.85 2.57 27.60
N GLU A 295 -0.56 2.27 27.73
CA GLU A 295 0.37 3.16 28.42
C GLU A 295 0.61 4.42 27.58
N PRO A 296 0.67 5.60 28.22
CA PRO A 296 0.89 6.85 27.51
C PRO A 296 2.29 6.86 26.88
N LEU A 297 2.36 7.23 25.60
CA LEU A 297 3.62 7.26 24.86
C LEU A 297 4.51 8.44 25.26
N PHE A 298 3.89 9.62 25.46
CA PHE A 298 4.61 10.87 25.72
C PHE A 298 4.21 11.51 27.05
N SER A 299 5.19 12.13 27.72
CA SER A 299 4.96 13.11 28.77
C SER A 299 5.07 14.53 28.23
N VAL A 300 4.14 15.39 28.62
CA VAL A 300 4.10 16.81 28.20
C VAL A 300 4.25 17.69 29.43
N ASP A 301 5.38 18.39 29.51
CA ASP A 301 5.62 19.37 30.54
C ASP A 301 5.02 20.72 30.14
N VAL A 302 4.21 21.30 31.03
CA VAL A 302 3.52 22.58 30.82
C VAL A 302 4.11 23.62 31.77
N ILE A 303 4.47 24.79 31.23
CA ILE A 303 5.07 25.89 31.98
C ILE A 303 4.33 27.20 31.72
N THR A 304 4.47 28.14 32.64
CA THR A 304 3.97 29.51 32.42
C THR A 304 5.07 30.35 31.78
N GLN A 305 4.84 30.86 30.57
CA GLN A 305 5.71 31.82 29.89
C GLN A 305 4.93 33.11 29.61
N GLN A 306 5.44 34.27 30.03
CA GLN A 306 4.85 35.58 29.75
C GLN A 306 3.35 35.69 30.11
N GLY A 307 2.94 35.09 31.24
CA GLY A 307 1.54 35.10 31.67
C GLY A 307 0.64 34.03 31.04
N VAL A 308 1.15 33.25 30.08
CA VAL A 308 0.39 32.20 29.38
C VAL A 308 0.91 30.81 29.76
N VAL A 309 -0.01 29.88 30.01
CA VAL A 309 0.32 28.47 30.25
C VAL A 309 0.48 27.76 28.90
N ALA A 310 1.70 27.31 28.60
CA ALA A 310 2.06 26.68 27.34
C ALA A 310 2.97 25.46 27.56
N PRO A 311 2.91 24.44 26.68
CA PRO A 311 3.83 23.31 26.74
C PRO A 311 5.26 23.78 26.44
N ILE A 312 6.26 23.16 27.09
CA ILE A 312 7.69 23.47 26.85
C ILE A 312 8.04 23.23 25.37
N VAL A 313 7.52 22.14 24.82
CA VAL A 313 7.68 21.76 23.42
C VAL A 313 6.41 22.11 22.66
N ALA A 314 6.54 22.76 21.50
CA ALA A 314 5.41 23.06 20.63
C ALA A 314 4.65 21.77 20.26
N LEU A 315 3.32 21.79 20.39
CA LEU A 315 2.47 20.61 20.17
C LEU A 315 2.69 19.95 18.80
N GLN A 316 2.96 20.75 17.77
CA GLN A 316 3.21 20.25 16.42
C GLN A 316 4.44 19.33 16.34
N GLN A 317 5.43 19.52 17.21
CA GLN A 317 6.63 18.66 17.25
C GLN A 317 6.29 17.22 17.62
N PHE A 318 5.20 16.97 18.36
CA PHE A 318 4.73 15.61 18.66
C PHE A 318 4.17 14.89 17.42
N VAL A 319 3.91 15.61 16.33
CA VAL A 319 3.58 15.04 15.01
C VAL A 319 4.84 14.97 14.16
N ASP A 320 5.57 16.08 14.06
CA ASP A 320 6.69 16.23 13.13
C ASP A 320 7.86 15.32 13.46
N ILE A 321 8.19 15.13 14.75
CA ILE A 321 9.33 14.31 15.17
C ILE A 321 9.07 12.81 14.88
N PRO A 322 7.96 12.18 15.33
CA PRO A 322 7.68 10.79 14.97
C PRO A 322 7.61 10.55 13.45
N CYS A 323 7.00 11.48 12.69
CA CYS A 323 6.98 11.39 11.22
C CYS A 323 8.38 11.53 10.62
N GLY A 324 9.17 12.50 11.11
CA GLY A 324 10.55 12.73 10.65
C GLY A 324 11.47 11.54 10.96
N LEU A 325 11.26 10.85 12.08
CA LEU A 325 11.99 9.62 12.42
C LEU A 325 11.66 8.47 11.45
N PHE A 326 10.41 8.34 11.04
CA PHE A 326 9.99 7.39 10.00
C PHE A 326 10.70 7.66 8.67
N GLU A 327 10.74 8.92 8.24
CA GLU A 327 11.42 9.34 7.00
C GLU A 327 12.96 9.18 7.09
N LYS A 328 13.54 9.52 8.24
CA LYS A 328 14.96 9.35 8.55
C LYS A 328 15.36 7.89 8.54
N ALA A 329 14.51 6.99 9.07
CA ALA A 329 14.73 5.55 9.05
C ALA A 329 14.87 5.03 7.62
N LEU A 330 13.94 5.39 6.72
CA LEU A 330 14.00 5.04 5.30
C LEU A 330 15.24 5.63 4.61
N SER A 331 15.53 6.90 4.85
CA SER A 331 16.67 7.60 4.25
C SER A 331 18.01 7.00 4.71
N SER A 332 18.09 6.53 5.96
CA SER A 332 19.30 5.95 6.52
C SER A 332 19.74 4.65 5.82
N LEU A 333 18.80 3.91 5.22
CA LEU A 333 19.06 2.66 4.50
C LEU A 333 19.32 2.87 3.01
N GLN A 334 19.27 4.12 2.54
CA GLN A 334 19.69 4.44 1.18
C GLN A 334 21.22 4.34 1.07
N LEU A 335 21.69 4.18 -0.18
CA LEU A 335 23.11 4.14 -0.55
C LEU A 335 23.87 2.87 -0.06
N ILE A 336 23.17 1.75 0.13
CA ILE A 336 23.84 0.46 0.37
C ILE A 336 24.25 -0.12 -1.00
N PRO A 337 25.54 -0.39 -1.27
CA PRO A 337 25.96 -0.99 -2.53
C PRO A 337 25.50 -2.44 -2.63
N GLN A 338 25.20 -2.92 -3.84
CA GLN A 338 24.91 -4.33 -4.09
C GLN A 338 26.12 -5.21 -3.80
N ILE A 339 25.91 -6.43 -3.27
CA ILE A 339 27.01 -7.33 -2.91
C ILE A 339 27.85 -7.71 -4.13
N GLU A 340 27.23 -7.80 -5.30
CA GLU A 340 27.90 -8.00 -6.57
C GLU A 340 29.01 -6.97 -6.81
N SER A 341 28.72 -5.68 -6.61
CA SER A 341 29.67 -4.59 -6.81
C SER A 341 30.82 -4.62 -5.81
N VAL A 342 30.55 -5.09 -4.59
CA VAL A 342 31.53 -5.21 -3.50
C VAL A 342 32.45 -6.42 -3.67
N ILE A 343 31.96 -7.50 -4.30
CA ILE A 343 32.75 -8.71 -4.57
C ILE A 343 33.57 -8.53 -5.85
N MET A 344 32.95 -7.98 -6.89
CA MET A 344 33.58 -7.77 -8.19
C MET A 344 34.12 -6.35 -8.35
N GLU A 345 34.65 -5.77 -7.27
CA GLU A 345 35.14 -4.38 -7.20
C GLU A 345 35.95 -3.95 -8.44
N PRO A 346 36.94 -4.73 -8.96
CA PRO A 346 37.72 -4.32 -10.14
C PRO A 346 36.89 -4.07 -11.41
N LEU A 347 35.70 -4.68 -11.53
CA LEU A 347 34.79 -4.51 -12.67
C LEU A 347 33.90 -3.28 -12.53
N PHE A 348 33.66 -2.79 -11.31
CA PHE A 348 32.75 -1.69 -11.01
C PHE A 348 33.49 -0.39 -10.65
N SER A 349 34.77 -0.44 -10.22
CA SER A 349 35.54 0.75 -9.82
C SER A 349 35.96 1.69 -10.97
N LYS A 350 35.83 1.29 -12.23
CA LYS A 350 36.28 2.08 -13.39
C LYS A 350 35.10 2.68 -14.16
N GLY A 351 34.51 3.75 -13.61
CA GLY A 351 33.75 4.75 -14.37
C GLY A 351 32.25 4.47 -14.61
N GLY A 352 31.54 3.84 -13.68
CA GLY A 352 30.08 3.71 -13.75
C GLY A 352 29.41 3.84 -12.38
N ASP A 353 28.09 4.06 -12.38
CA ASP A 353 27.28 4.12 -11.16
C ASP A 353 27.35 2.79 -10.41
N ILE A 354 27.64 2.87 -9.11
CA ILE A 354 27.65 1.70 -8.22
C ILE A 354 26.20 1.29 -8.01
N PRO A 355 25.81 0.07 -8.42
CA PRO A 355 24.44 -0.36 -8.24
C PRO A 355 24.13 -0.48 -6.75
N LEU A 356 23.00 0.10 -6.34
CA LEU A 356 22.55 0.14 -4.95
C LEU A 356 21.48 -0.93 -4.72
N ILE A 357 21.44 -1.47 -3.51
CA ILE A 357 20.35 -2.31 -3.03
C ILE A 357 19.07 -1.49 -3.05
N LYS A 358 18.05 -2.03 -3.71
CA LYS A 358 16.70 -1.48 -3.68
C LYS A 358 16.00 -1.94 -2.40
N SER A 359 15.72 -0.99 -1.51
CA SER A 359 14.85 -1.18 -0.34
C SER A 359 13.62 -0.27 -0.47
N VAL A 360 12.78 -0.24 0.55
CA VAL A 360 11.59 0.62 0.63
C VAL A 360 12.03 2.07 0.51
N THR A 361 11.35 2.81 -0.36
CA THR A 361 11.53 4.24 -0.56
C THR A 361 10.30 5.03 -0.11
N LEU A 362 10.49 6.30 0.22
CA LEU A 362 9.40 7.17 0.68
C LEU A 362 8.29 7.35 -0.38
N ASN A 363 8.64 7.26 -1.66
CA ASN A 363 7.71 7.46 -2.78
C ASN A 363 6.78 6.27 -3.02
N GLU A 364 6.96 5.16 -2.30
CA GLU A 364 6.11 3.99 -2.43
C GLU A 364 4.78 4.18 -1.71
N ALA A 365 3.69 3.68 -2.32
CA ALA A 365 2.36 3.74 -1.74
C ALA A 365 2.26 3.07 -0.36
N PHE A 366 3.14 2.12 -0.04
CA PHE A 366 3.23 1.52 1.29
C PHE A 366 3.69 2.54 2.34
N ALA A 367 4.79 3.24 2.07
CA ALA A 367 5.39 4.20 3.00
C ALA A 367 4.50 5.42 3.19
N THR A 368 3.99 6.00 2.10
CA THR A 368 3.13 7.20 2.16
C THR A 368 1.85 6.94 2.93
N LYS A 369 1.13 5.84 2.66
CA LYS A 369 -0.12 5.51 3.35
C LYS A 369 0.06 5.37 4.86
N ARG A 370 1.16 4.74 5.30
CA ARG A 370 1.45 4.56 6.73
C ARG A 370 1.79 5.88 7.40
N LEU A 371 2.64 6.68 6.76
CA LEU A 371 3.04 7.98 7.25
C LEU A 371 1.81 8.91 7.36
N ASP A 372 0.96 8.95 6.34
CA ASP A 372 -0.27 9.76 6.35
C ASP A 372 -1.25 9.31 7.43
N SER A 373 -1.44 7.99 7.60
CA SER A 373 -2.30 7.44 8.65
C SER A 373 -1.77 7.80 10.06
N MET A 374 -0.46 7.71 10.25
CA MET A 374 0.20 8.06 11.51
C MET A 374 0.09 9.55 11.80
N ARG A 375 0.33 10.41 10.79
CA ARG A 375 0.21 11.86 10.89
C ARG A 375 -1.21 12.27 11.29
N GLN A 376 -2.23 11.75 10.62
CA GLN A 376 -3.63 12.04 10.93
C GLN A 376 -4.02 11.61 12.34
N ALA A 377 -3.55 10.44 12.79
CA ALA A 377 -3.83 9.97 14.15
C ALA A 377 -3.17 10.85 15.22
N LEU A 378 -1.92 11.27 15.00
CA LEU A 378 -1.21 12.18 15.90
C LEU A 378 -1.86 13.57 15.91
N GLU A 379 -2.27 14.10 14.76
CA GLU A 379 -2.98 15.38 14.67
C GLU A 379 -4.31 15.36 15.43
N SER A 380 -5.12 14.32 15.23
CA SER A 380 -6.35 14.11 15.99
C SER A 380 -6.07 13.97 17.49
N ALA A 381 -4.93 13.37 17.86
CA ALA A 381 -4.56 13.21 19.26
C ALA A 381 -4.17 14.51 19.96
N LEU A 382 -3.81 15.56 19.22
CA LEU A 382 -3.49 16.88 19.77
C LEU A 382 -4.75 17.69 20.14
N GLU A 383 -5.92 17.37 19.58
CA GLU A 383 -7.14 18.15 19.79
C GLU A 383 -7.57 18.21 21.27
N PRO A 384 -7.59 17.10 22.03
CA PRO A 384 -7.88 17.16 23.46
C PRO A 384 -6.82 17.92 24.25
N VAL A 385 -5.55 17.82 23.88
CA VAL A 385 -4.46 18.58 24.53
C VAL A 385 -4.67 20.08 24.34
N ARG A 386 -5.03 20.52 23.13
CA ARG A 386 -5.37 21.92 22.84
C ARG A 386 -6.57 22.38 23.68
N LYS A 387 -7.63 21.57 23.77
CA LYS A 387 -8.81 21.86 24.61
C LYS A 387 -8.44 21.97 26.09
N TYR A 388 -7.57 21.10 26.59
CA TYR A 388 -7.09 21.13 27.97
C TYR A 388 -6.30 22.41 28.27
N LEU A 389 -5.37 22.79 27.39
CA LEU A 389 -4.58 24.04 27.54
C LEU A 389 -5.46 25.29 27.52
N LEU A 390 -6.56 25.31 26.76
CA LEU A 390 -7.51 26.42 26.75
C LEU A 390 -8.17 26.67 28.13
N LEU A 391 -8.30 25.65 28.99
CA LEU A 391 -8.86 25.83 30.32
C LEU A 391 -7.99 26.71 31.23
N PHE A 392 -6.69 26.83 30.94
CA PHE A 392 -5.77 27.67 31.70
C PHE A 392 -5.86 29.15 31.32
N LYS A 393 -6.52 29.52 30.21
CA LYS A 393 -6.74 30.92 29.83
C LYS A 393 -7.43 31.74 30.93
N LYS A 394 -8.28 31.11 31.75
CA LYS A 394 -8.94 31.79 32.88
C LYS A 394 -7.97 32.31 33.94
N PHE A 395 -6.73 31.79 33.98
CA PHE A 395 -5.70 32.22 34.90
C PHE A 395 -4.71 33.21 34.27
N GLU A 396 -4.84 33.50 32.97
CA GLU A 396 -3.94 34.41 32.25
C GLU A 396 -3.93 35.81 32.87
N SER A 397 -5.09 36.33 33.30
CA SER A 397 -5.18 37.62 33.99
C SER A 397 -4.46 37.67 35.33
N LEU A 398 -4.38 36.53 36.03
CA LEU A 398 -3.66 36.41 37.29
C LEU A 398 -2.16 36.21 37.07
N LEU A 399 -1.79 35.50 36.00
CA LEU A 399 -0.40 35.25 35.62
C LEU A 399 0.26 36.46 34.94
N SER A 400 -0.53 37.37 34.37
CA SER A 400 -0.06 38.64 33.78
C SER A 400 -0.03 39.80 34.78
N LEU A 401 -0.45 39.59 36.03
CA LEU A 401 -0.52 40.65 37.04
C LEU A 401 0.90 41.00 37.52
N ASP A 402 1.31 42.26 37.33
CA ASP A 402 2.53 42.79 37.96
C ASP A 402 2.22 43.19 39.41
N ALA A 403 2.84 42.48 40.35
CA ALA A 403 2.66 42.70 41.78
C ALA A 403 3.05 44.13 42.21
N TYR A 404 4.01 44.77 41.52
CA TYR A 404 4.46 46.11 41.85
C TYR A 404 3.47 47.18 41.37
N GLU A 405 2.98 47.08 40.13
CA GLU A 405 1.94 47.99 39.62
C GLU A 405 0.63 47.83 40.39
N PHE A 406 0.25 46.58 40.71
CA PHE A 406 -0.92 46.30 41.52
C PHE A 406 -0.83 46.95 42.90
N ALA A 407 0.28 46.75 43.63
CA ALA A 407 0.50 47.37 44.93
C ALA A 407 0.44 48.91 44.84
N THR A 408 1.10 49.49 43.84
CA THR A 408 1.18 50.95 43.68
C THR A 408 -0.21 51.55 43.38
N SER A 409 -1.00 50.90 42.54
CA SER A 409 -2.39 51.30 42.23
C SER A 409 -3.34 51.14 43.42
N PHE A 410 -3.17 50.09 44.23
CA PHE A 410 -3.95 49.86 45.44
C PHE A 410 -3.69 50.91 46.52
N PHE A 411 -2.41 51.27 46.75
CA PHE A 411 -2.05 52.31 47.72
C PHE A 411 -2.34 53.73 47.23
N SER A 412 -2.39 53.97 45.91
CA SER A 412 -2.68 55.29 45.34
C SER A 412 -4.18 55.57 45.15
N SER A 413 -5.03 54.54 45.10
CA SER A 413 -6.47 54.67 44.79
C SER A 413 -7.37 54.91 46.00
N LYS A 414 -6.91 54.63 47.23
CA LYS A 414 -7.69 54.85 48.45
C LYS A 414 -7.00 55.91 49.33
N GLU A 415 -7.62 57.08 49.48
CA GLU A 415 -7.08 58.18 50.31
C GLU A 415 -7.09 57.87 51.83
N ASN A 416 -7.78 56.82 52.28
CA ASN A 416 -7.78 56.35 53.67
C ASN A 416 -7.81 54.81 53.75
N LEU A 417 -6.67 54.13 53.56
CA LEU A 417 -6.57 52.69 53.86
C LEU A 417 -6.54 52.47 55.38
N THR A 418 -7.51 51.73 55.90
CA THR A 418 -7.45 51.17 57.26
C THR A 418 -6.66 49.86 57.24
N VAL A 419 -6.10 49.47 58.40
CA VAL A 419 -5.40 48.17 58.56
C VAL A 419 -6.35 47.00 58.27
N GLU A 420 -7.64 47.16 58.56
CA GLU A 420 -8.70 46.18 58.32
C GLU A 420 -8.94 45.93 56.82
N ASP A 421 -8.89 46.97 55.98
CA ASP A 421 -9.03 46.86 54.52
C ASP A 421 -7.86 46.07 53.89
N ILE A 422 -6.64 46.31 54.36
CA ILE A 422 -5.45 45.57 53.92
C ILE A 422 -5.55 44.11 54.33
N GLN A 423 -5.99 43.87 55.57
CA GLN A 423 -6.14 42.51 56.11
C GLN A 423 -7.24 41.73 55.36
N HIS A 424 -8.32 42.40 54.95
CA HIS A 424 -9.37 41.80 54.13
C HIS A 424 -8.87 41.40 52.73
N GLU A 425 -8.11 42.28 52.07
CA GLU A 425 -7.55 42.01 50.73
C GLU A 425 -6.53 40.85 50.77
N ILE A 426 -5.68 40.80 51.81
CA ILE A 426 -4.76 39.68 52.03
C ILE A 426 -5.53 38.38 52.24
N HIS A 427 -6.61 38.39 53.03
CA HIS A 427 -7.44 37.20 53.23
C HIS A 427 -8.15 36.74 51.95
N LEU A 428 -8.59 37.67 51.09
CA LEU A 428 -9.15 37.38 49.78
C LEU A 428 -8.13 36.66 48.89
N HIS A 429 -6.94 37.23 48.70
CA HIS A 429 -5.90 36.61 47.87
C HIS A 429 -5.40 35.28 48.45
N LEU A 430 -5.29 35.15 49.78
CA LEU A 430 -4.96 33.85 50.40
C LEU A 430 -6.06 32.80 50.18
N SER A 431 -7.33 33.20 50.16
CA SER A 431 -8.44 32.30 49.78
C SER A 431 -8.35 31.88 48.32
N GLU A 432 -8.01 32.80 47.42
CA GLU A 432 -7.82 32.52 45.99
C GLU A 432 -6.64 31.58 45.73
N VAL A 433 -5.50 31.78 46.39
CA VAL A 433 -4.34 30.89 46.30
C VAL A 433 -4.72 29.46 46.70
N ASN A 434 -5.43 29.29 47.83
CA ASN A 434 -5.88 27.97 48.27
C ASN A 434 -6.85 27.31 47.27
N LYS A 435 -7.76 28.09 46.67
CA LYS A 435 -8.67 27.59 45.63
C LYS A 435 -7.91 27.12 44.39
N ILE A 436 -6.93 27.90 43.91
CA ILE A 436 -6.12 27.56 42.74
C ILE A 436 -5.28 26.30 43.02
N GLN A 437 -4.66 26.22 44.19
CA GLN A 437 -3.84 25.08 44.58
C GLN A 437 -4.64 23.76 44.66
N ASN A 438 -5.91 23.82 45.03
CA ASN A 438 -6.79 22.65 45.05
C ASN A 438 -7.37 22.29 43.67
N MET A 439 -7.35 23.24 42.72
CA MET A 439 -7.99 23.12 41.41
C MET A 439 -7.03 22.73 40.29
N ILE A 440 -5.72 22.95 40.47
CA ILE A 440 -4.67 22.55 39.53
C ILE A 440 -3.95 21.31 40.09
N PRO A 441 -4.14 20.11 39.51
CA PRO A 441 -3.43 18.91 39.93
C PRO A 441 -1.95 18.98 39.51
N LYS A 442 -1.09 18.26 40.25
CA LYS A 442 0.36 18.20 39.94
C LYS A 442 0.69 17.36 38.70
N SER A 443 -0.16 16.39 38.35
CA SER A 443 0.00 15.51 37.19
C SER A 443 -1.37 14.91 36.83
N ILE A 444 -1.58 14.60 35.55
CA ILE A 444 -2.79 13.92 35.02
C ILE A 444 -2.37 12.71 34.20
#